data_AF-A0A9D6EB35-F1
#
_entry.id   AF-A0A9D6EB35-F1
#
_cell.length_a   1.000
_cell.length_b   1.000
_cell.length_c   1.000
_cell.angle_alpha   90.00
_cell.angle_beta   90.00
_cell.angle_gamma   90.00
#
_symmetry.space_group_name_H-M   'P 1'
#
loop_
_entity.id
_entity.type
_entity.pdbx_description
1 polymer ?
#
loop_
_entity_poly.entity_id
_entity_poly.type
_entity_poly.pdbx_seq_one_letter_code
_entity_poly.pdbx_strand_id
1 'polypeptide(L)'
;MVIARGDIWWADLPDPDGSAPGYRRPVLVVQSDAFNRSRLATVTVVMLTANLRLVDAPGNVLVPSRVSGLPRDSVANVSQVLTIDRGRLTERVRRLAPRTLGQVDDGLRLALAL
;
A
#
# COMPACT_ATOMS: atom_id res chain seq x y z
N MET A 1 -5.94 -0.98 17.44
CA MET A 1 -5.40 -1.72 16.28
C MET A 1 -3.89 -1.50 16.19
N VAL A 2 -3.09 -2.56 16.06
CA VAL A 2 -1.63 -2.43 15.86
C VAL A 2 -1.37 -2.40 14.35
N ILE A 3 -0.86 -1.27 13.86
CA ILE A 3 -0.51 -1.06 12.45
C ILE A 3 1.01 -1.02 12.36
N ALA A 4 1.61 -1.76 11.43
CA ALA A 4 3.04 -1.77 11.22
C ALA A 4 3.43 -1.57 9.75
N ARG A 5 4.61 -1.01 9.51
CA ARG A 5 5.19 -0.84 8.18
C ARG A 5 5.38 -2.20 7.52
N GLY A 6 4.93 -2.27 6.27
CA GLY A 6 4.92 -3.49 5.46
C GLY A 6 3.68 -4.35 5.66
N ASP A 7 2.75 -4.00 6.56
CA ASP A 7 1.46 -4.69 6.61
C ASP A 7 0.60 -4.34 5.40
N ILE A 8 -0.04 -5.36 4.83
CA ILE A 8 -1.09 -5.25 3.82
C ILE A 8 -2.43 -5.28 4.55
N TRP A 9 -3.29 -4.34 4.19
CA TRP A 9 -4.64 -4.19 4.74
C TRP A 9 -5.66 -4.00 3.62
N TRP A 10 -6.88 -4.45 3.82
CA TRP A 10 -8.03 -3.90 3.10
C TRP A 10 -8.38 -2.54 3.69
N ALA A 11 -8.68 -1.58 2.82
CA ALA A 11 -9.11 -0.24 3.21
C ALA A 11 -10.39 0.17 2.48
N ASP A 12 -11.33 0.77 3.20
CA ASP A 12 -12.55 1.33 2.65
C ASP A 12 -12.33 2.81 2.31
N LEU A 13 -12.02 3.05 1.04
CA LEU A 13 -11.82 4.38 0.49
C LEU A 13 -13.14 4.96 -0.05
N PRO A 14 -13.28 6.29 -0.12
CA PRO A 14 -14.41 6.94 -0.77
C PRO A 14 -14.53 6.55 -2.25
N ASP A 15 -15.61 6.99 -2.89
CA ASP A 15 -15.69 6.95 -4.35
C ASP A 15 -14.50 7.70 -4.97
N PRO A 16 -13.94 7.18 -6.08
CA PRO A 16 -12.81 7.81 -6.73
C PRO A 16 -13.20 9.16 -7.33
N ASP A 17 -12.30 10.13 -7.21
CA ASP A 17 -12.37 11.40 -7.94
C ASP A 17 -11.35 11.38 -9.09
N GLY A 18 -11.84 11.31 -10.32
CA GLY A 18 -11.02 11.15 -11.51
C GLY A 18 -10.13 9.90 -11.46
N SER A 19 -8.81 10.11 -11.49
CA SER A 19 -7.82 9.02 -11.41
C SER A 19 -7.41 8.65 -9.99
N ALA A 20 -7.97 9.32 -8.97
CA ALA A 20 -7.66 9.01 -7.58
C ALA A 20 -8.17 7.60 -7.20
N PRO A 21 -7.46 6.88 -6.33
CA PRO A 21 -7.91 5.57 -5.88
C PRO A 21 -9.15 5.68 -5.00
N GLY A 22 -10.12 4.80 -5.22
CA GLY A 22 -11.36 4.73 -4.44
C GLY A 22 -11.86 3.31 -4.26
N TYR A 23 -12.98 3.16 -3.56
CA TYR A 23 -13.60 1.90 -3.16
C TYR A 23 -12.75 1.03 -2.21
N ARG A 24 -13.34 -0.09 -1.76
CA ARG A 24 -12.64 -1.09 -0.97
C ARG A 24 -11.54 -1.76 -1.77
N ARG A 25 -10.29 -1.62 -1.33
CA ARG A 25 -9.14 -2.23 -2.01
C ARG A 25 -7.94 -2.45 -1.09
N PRO A 26 -6.98 -3.30 -1.47
CA PRO A 26 -5.83 -3.55 -0.63
C PRO A 26 -4.83 -2.39 -0.70
N VAL A 27 -4.18 -2.12 0.42
CA VAL A 27 -3.16 -1.08 0.60
C VAL A 27 -1.98 -1.65 1.38
N LEU A 28 -0.78 -1.13 1.10
CA LEU A 28 0.44 -1.46 1.82
C LEU A 28 0.82 -0.30 2.73
N VAL A 29 0.97 -0.53 4.03
CA VAL A 29 1.42 0.50 4.96
C VAL A 29 2.91 0.78 4.74
N VAL A 30 3.24 2.03 4.43
CA VAL A 30 4.63 2.47 4.18
C VAL A 30 5.14 3.48 5.21
N GLN A 31 4.24 4.06 6.00
CA GLN A 31 4.57 4.92 7.13
C GLN A 31 5.44 4.17 8.16
N SER A 32 6.44 4.86 8.71
CA SER A 32 7.36 4.27 9.69
C SER A 32 6.65 3.93 11.01
N ASP A 33 7.14 2.91 11.70
CA ASP A 33 6.54 2.44 12.95
C ASP A 33 6.64 3.42 14.11
N ALA A 34 7.53 4.42 14.03
CA ALA A 34 7.55 5.52 14.98
C ALA A 34 6.25 6.34 14.88
N PHE A 35 5.80 6.67 13.67
CA PHE A 35 4.54 7.38 13.44
C PHE A 35 3.32 6.47 13.66
N ASN A 36 3.37 5.20 13.25
CA ASN A 36 2.27 4.25 13.46
C ASN A 36 1.97 4.03 14.96
N ARG A 37 2.99 4.07 15.82
CA ARG A 37 2.83 3.94 17.28
C ARG A 37 2.48 5.26 17.98
N SER A 38 2.50 6.38 17.27
CA SER A 38 2.12 7.69 17.80
C SER A 38 0.60 7.86 17.91
N ARG A 39 0.17 9.01 18.45
CA ARG A 39 -1.25 9.39 18.59
C ARG A 39 -1.91 9.89 17.30
N LEU A 40 -1.18 9.93 16.18
CA LEU A 40 -1.75 10.35 14.90
C LEU A 40 -2.91 9.44 14.48
N ALA A 41 -4.04 10.02 14.09
CA ALA A 41 -5.21 9.27 13.62
C ALA A 41 -5.05 8.73 12.19
N THR A 42 -3.97 9.11 11.50
CA THR A 42 -3.72 8.77 10.10
C THR A 42 -2.58 7.77 9.92
N VAL A 43 -2.50 7.23 8.70
CA VAL A 43 -1.43 6.35 8.23
C VAL A 43 -1.19 6.57 6.73
N THR A 44 0.09 6.62 6.33
CA THR A 44 0.49 6.66 4.91
C THR A 44 0.62 5.25 4.33
N VAL A 45 -0.01 5.04 3.17
CA VAL A 45 -0.12 3.77 2.45
C VAL A 45 0.19 3.93 0.96
N VAL A 46 0.59 2.83 0.33
CA VAL A 46 0.69 2.68 -1.14
C VAL A 46 -0.47 1.81 -1.61
N MET A 47 -1.08 2.18 -2.73
CA MET A 47 -2.17 1.39 -3.30
C MET A 47 -1.70 0.08 -3.92
N LEU A 48 -2.44 -1.00 -3.62
CA LEU A 48 -2.30 -2.28 -4.32
C LEU A 48 -3.44 -2.44 -5.34
N THR A 49 -3.14 -2.95 -6.53
CA THR A 49 -4.14 -3.11 -7.59
C THR A 49 -3.92 -4.40 -8.37
N ALA A 50 -5.00 -5.11 -8.72
CA ALA A 50 -4.94 -6.32 -9.55
C ALA A 50 -4.74 -6.01 -11.04
N ASN A 51 -4.69 -4.73 -11.45
CA ASN A 51 -4.36 -4.35 -12.81
C ASN A 51 -2.85 -4.52 -13.06
N LEU A 52 -2.47 -5.72 -13.50
CA LEU A 52 -1.07 -6.09 -13.71
C LEU A 52 -0.34 -5.26 -14.78
N ARG A 53 -1.06 -4.60 -15.70
CA ARG A 53 -0.46 -3.72 -16.71
C ARG A 53 0.30 -2.54 -16.09
N LEU A 54 -0.03 -2.17 -14.85
CA LEU A 54 0.66 -1.10 -14.14
C LEU A 54 2.06 -1.49 -13.68
N VAL A 55 2.48 -2.76 -13.80
CA VAL A 55 3.85 -3.17 -13.46
C VAL A 55 4.90 -2.51 -14.36
N ASP A 56 4.52 -2.12 -15.58
CA ASP A 56 5.42 -1.48 -16.56
C ASP A 56 5.70 0.00 -16.23
N ALA A 57 4.94 0.60 -15.30
CA ALA A 57 5.19 1.96 -14.87
C ALA A 57 6.46 2.04 -13.99
N PRO A 58 7.28 3.11 -14.12
CA PRO A 58 8.53 3.23 -13.37
C PRO A 58 8.33 3.08 -11.86
N GLY A 59 9.13 2.21 -11.25
CA GLY A 59 9.13 1.98 -9.79
C GLY A 59 7.98 1.12 -9.26
N ASN A 60 7.00 0.75 -10.09
CA ASN A 60 5.93 -0.14 -9.65
C ASN A 60 6.47 -1.56 -9.39
N VAL A 61 5.89 -2.23 -8.40
CA VAL A 61 6.40 -3.52 -7.92
C VAL A 61 5.32 -4.58 -8.00
N LEU A 62 5.65 -5.72 -8.63
CA LEU A 62 4.79 -6.90 -8.59
C LEU A 62 4.74 -7.48 -7.18
N VAL A 63 3.52 -7.72 -6.70
CA VAL A 63 3.20 -8.30 -5.40
C VAL A 63 2.43 -9.60 -5.64
N PRO A 64 3.12 -10.76 -5.74
CA PRO A 64 2.47 -12.03 -6.02
C PRO A 64 1.53 -12.46 -4.89
N SER A 65 0.35 -12.97 -5.25
CA SER A 65 -0.67 -13.53 -4.34
C SER A 65 -0.09 -14.53 -3.33
N ARG A 66 0.78 -15.43 -3.80
CA ARG A 66 1.47 -16.44 -2.97
C ARG A 66 2.26 -15.86 -1.80
N VAL A 67 2.81 -14.65 -1.93
CA VAL A 67 3.58 -13.99 -0.86
C VAL A 67 2.76 -12.94 -0.12
N SER A 68 1.75 -12.36 -0.76
CA SER A 68 0.95 -11.26 -0.21
C SER A 68 -0.32 -11.70 0.51
N GLY A 69 -0.77 -12.94 0.30
CA GLY A 69 -2.04 -13.43 0.86
C GLY A 69 -3.27 -12.79 0.21
N LEU A 70 -3.08 -11.97 -0.82
CA LEU A 70 -4.18 -11.43 -1.63
C LEU A 70 -4.74 -12.51 -2.56
N PRO A 71 -6.03 -12.42 -2.93
CA PRO A 71 -6.67 -13.40 -3.81
C PRO A 71 -6.12 -13.40 -5.25
N ARG A 72 -5.41 -12.34 -5.65
CA ARG A 72 -4.82 -12.18 -6.98
C ARG A 72 -3.47 -11.50 -6.87
N ASP A 73 -2.60 -11.78 -7.85
CA ASP A 73 -1.39 -11.00 -8.05
C ASP A 73 -1.77 -9.53 -8.20
N SER A 74 -0.96 -8.67 -7.58
CA SER A 74 -1.23 -7.24 -7.51
C SER A 74 0.03 -6.46 -7.82
N VAL A 75 -0.12 -5.17 -8.09
CA VAL A 75 0.97 -4.21 -8.28
C VAL A 75 0.88 -3.18 -7.16
N ALA A 76 2.01 -2.93 -6.48
CA ALA A 76 2.17 -1.75 -5.65
C ALA A 76 2.41 -0.55 -6.55
N ASN A 77 1.41 0.32 -6.65
CA ASN A 77 1.45 1.50 -7.50
C ASN A 77 2.09 2.66 -6.72
N VAL A 78 3.41 2.84 -6.86
CA VAL A 78 4.21 3.76 -6.05
C VAL A 78 3.91 5.23 -6.34
N SER A 79 3.26 5.53 -7.46
CA SER A 79 2.72 6.89 -7.76
C SER A 79 1.42 7.19 -7.00
N GLN A 80 0.81 6.19 -6.37
CA GLN A 80 -0.45 6.31 -5.63
C GLN A 80 -0.18 6.10 -4.14
N VAL A 81 0.44 7.11 -3.54
CA VAL A 81 0.66 7.21 -2.09
C VAL A 81 -0.46 8.04 -1.47
N LEU A 82 -1.14 7.51 -0.46
CA LEU A 82 -2.20 8.22 0.23
C LEU A 82 -1.94 8.25 1.73
N THR A 83 -2.38 9.33 2.37
CA THR A 83 -2.57 9.38 3.82
C THR A 83 -4.06 9.21 4.09
N ILE A 84 -4.41 8.17 4.84
CA ILE A 84 -5.80 7.84 5.18
C ILE A 84 -6.00 7.83 6.69
N ASP A 85 -7.24 8.02 7.13
CA ASP A 85 -7.62 7.77 8.51
C ASP A 85 -7.47 6.28 8.85
N ARG A 86 -6.97 5.95 10.05
CA ARG A 86 -6.75 4.57 10.49
C ARG A 86 -8.04 3.76 10.56
N GLY A 87 -9.18 4.42 10.82
CA GLY A 87 -10.50 3.80 10.83
C GLY A 87 -10.95 3.29 9.45
N ARG A 88 -10.27 3.69 8.36
CA ARG A 88 -10.51 3.13 7.02
C ARG A 88 -9.87 1.78 6.81
N LEU A 89 -8.88 1.38 7.62
CA LEU A 89 -8.31 0.05 7.55
C LEU A 89 -9.25 -0.95 8.22
N THR A 90 -9.72 -1.95 7.46
CA THR A 90 -10.76 -2.87 7.92
C THR A 90 -10.19 -4.22 8.33
N GLU A 91 -9.43 -4.85 7.43
CA GLU A 91 -8.95 -6.23 7.61
C GLU A 91 -7.46 -6.33 7.28
N ARG A 92 -6.68 -6.80 8.25
CA ARG A 92 -5.25 -7.08 8.03
C ARG A 92 -5.12 -8.38 7.25
N VAL A 93 -4.39 -8.34 6.14
CA VAL A 93 -4.11 -9.53 5.33
C VAL A 93 -2.86 -10.23 5.89
N ARG A 94 -1.69 -9.60 5.75
CA ARG A 94 -0.42 -10.08 6.31
C ARG A 94 0.67 -9.02 6.16
N ARG A 95 1.85 -9.31 6.69
CA ARG A 95 3.07 -8.54 6.40
C ARG A 95 3.72 -8.99 5.09
N LEU A 96 4.10 -8.03 4.25
CA LEU A 96 4.86 -8.23 3.03
C LEU A 96 6.30 -8.67 3.35
N ALA A 97 6.88 -9.52 2.50
CA ALA A 97 8.25 -9.99 2.67
C ALA A 97 9.26 -8.82 2.60
N PRO A 98 10.33 -8.82 3.42
CA PRO A 98 11.30 -7.72 3.45
C PRO A 98 11.91 -7.38 2.10
N ARG A 99 12.19 -8.40 1.27
CA ARG A 99 12.72 -8.20 -0.10
C ARG A 99 11.76 -7.39 -0.97
N THR A 100 10.48 -7.73 -0.99
CA THR A 100 9.48 -7.01 -1.79
C THR A 100 9.20 -5.63 -1.22
N LEU A 101 9.21 -5.48 0.11
CA LEU A 101 9.10 -4.17 0.75
C LEU A 101 10.28 -3.26 0.36
N GLY A 102 11.50 -3.79 0.30
CA GLY A 102 12.68 -3.04 -0.18
C GLY A 102 12.52 -2.54 -1.62
N GLN A 103 11.95 -3.36 -2.51
CA GLN A 103 11.65 -2.91 -3.88
C GLN A 103 10.62 -1.78 -3.90
N VAL A 104 9.62 -1.82 -3.02
CA VAL A 104 8.65 -0.72 -2.88
C VAL A 104 9.35 0.53 -2.35
N ASP A 105 10.31 0.39 -1.43
CA ASP A 105 11.09 1.53 -0.92
C ASP A 105 11.89 2.19 -2.04
N ASP A 106 12.50 1.40 -2.93
CA ASP A 106 13.23 1.92 -4.10
C ASP A 106 12.28 2.61 -5.08
N GLY A 107 11.10 2.03 -5.33
CA GLY A 107 10.05 2.64 -6.14
C GLY A 107 9.52 3.95 -5.56
N LEU A 108 9.35 4.03 -4.24
CA LEU A 108 8.94 5.26 -3.55
C LEU A 108 10.01 6.35 -3.64
N ARG A 109 11.29 6.01 -3.48
CA ARG A 109 12.39 6.95 -3.67
C ARG A 109 12.41 7.51 -5.08
N LEU A 110 12.22 6.66 -6.08
CA LEU A 110 12.10 7.09 -7.48
C LEU A 110 10.88 8.02 -7.68
N ALA A 111 9.70 7.62 -7.20
CA ALA A 111 8.46 8.37 -7.41
C ALA A 111 8.45 9.75 -6.73
N LEU A 112 9.19 9.90 -5.62
CA LEU A 112 9.25 11.13 -4.82
C LEU A 112 10.56 11.90 -5.00
N ALA A 113 11.49 11.42 -5.84
CA ALA A 113 12.83 11.98 -6.03
C ALA A 113 13.63 12.16 -4.72
N LEU A 114 13.68 11.08 -3.90
CA LEU A 114 14.37 11.02 -2.60
C LEU A 114 15.61 10.12 -2.61
#